data_AF-A0A6G3MED0-F1
#
_entry.id   AF-A0A6G3MED0-F1
#
_cell.length_a   1.000
_cell.length_b   1.000
_cell.length_c   1.000
_cell.angle_alpha   90.00
_cell.angle_beta   90.00
_cell.angle_gamma   90.00
#
_symmetry.space_group_name_H-M   'P 1'
#
loop_
_entity.id
_entity.type
_entity.pdbx_description
1 polymer ?
#
loop_
_entity_poly.entity_id
_entity_poly.type
_entity_poly.pdbx_seq_one_letter_code
_entity_poly.pdbx_strand_id
1 'polypeptide(L)'
;INRKYLFVAITQPIITISRSLFKKSLHIFFLLLEKFRSCLKFQIQVYFNEILFKILESTSQPYDLVMCALEELHRMCSSVKFMSVLFVNYDCDMESHNIFEQLISNFCSIAKNPSSFIRSHPSATPQIFQNILTNTRYICLSCLHNILSLLAERADKLFLKIPSDQTDENNQSIVSSDRAPQSSFSVVKERKELLVEDIKLFALKPLNGINFLINHNFIKDDPDSIATFFHQEERLDPVAIGELLGRPEPKWLAAMHKYVEKVNVLDLEFLSALRLFLKNFRLPGEAQKIDRLMEKFASHYCEVNHRYEIV
;
A
#
# COMPACT_ATOMS: atom_id res chain seq x y z
N ILE A 1 7.56 2.00 24.59
CA ILE A 1 6.44 1.05 24.34
C ILE A 1 6.88 0.08 23.26
N ASN A 2 6.98 -1.21 23.56
CA ASN A 2 7.36 -2.21 22.57
C ASN A 2 6.23 -2.38 21.54
N ARG A 3 6.47 -1.90 20.32
CA ARG A 3 5.48 -1.76 19.24
C ARG A 3 4.83 -3.09 18.85
N LYS A 4 5.54 -4.23 19.02
CA LYS A 4 5.02 -5.57 18.72
C LYS A 4 3.95 -6.01 19.73
N TYR A 5 4.16 -5.78 21.02
CA TYR A 5 3.18 -6.17 22.05
C TYR A 5 1.90 -5.32 21.98
N LEU A 6 2.03 -4.03 21.65
CA LEU A 6 0.87 -3.16 21.47
C LEU A 6 0.01 -3.62 20.28
N PHE A 7 0.64 -4.00 19.17
CA PHE A 7 -0.07 -4.51 18.00
C PHE A 7 -0.77 -5.84 18.30
N VAL A 8 -0.08 -6.81 18.92
CA VAL A 8 -0.68 -8.10 19.33
C VAL A 8 -1.84 -7.90 20.32
N ALA A 9 -1.72 -6.98 21.28
CA ALA A 9 -2.77 -6.68 22.25
C ALA A 9 -4.02 -6.03 21.62
N ILE A 10 -3.88 -5.38 20.46
CA ILE A 10 -4.99 -4.73 19.74
C ILE A 10 -5.63 -5.67 18.72
N THR A 11 -4.89 -6.62 18.16
CA THR A 11 -5.40 -7.58 17.17
C THR A 11 -6.03 -8.82 17.81
N GLN A 12 -5.56 -9.25 18.98
CA GLN A 12 -6.11 -10.41 19.72
C GLN A 12 -7.60 -10.24 20.14
N PRO A 13 -8.08 -9.09 20.62
CA PRO A 13 -9.48 -8.91 21.02
C PRO A 13 -10.48 -8.99 19.87
N ILE A 14 -10.02 -8.88 18.62
CA ILE A 14 -10.86 -8.99 17.41
C ILE A 14 -11.32 -10.43 17.19
N ILE A 15 -10.59 -11.41 17.74
CA ILE A 15 -10.93 -12.83 17.72
C ILE A 15 -11.98 -13.16 18.79
N THR A 16 -12.13 -12.34 19.83
CA THR A 16 -13.12 -12.56 20.90
C THR A 16 -14.50 -11.98 20.55
N ILE A 17 -15.50 -12.86 20.54
CA ILE A 17 -16.90 -12.75 20.04
C ILE A 17 -17.76 -11.61 20.63
N SER A 18 -17.23 -10.75 21.51
CA SER A 18 -18.01 -9.68 22.15
C SER A 18 -17.99 -8.37 21.36
N ARG A 19 -19.16 -7.96 20.84
CA ARG A 19 -19.40 -6.66 20.17
C ARG A 19 -18.82 -5.47 20.95
N SER A 20 -18.99 -5.47 22.27
CA SER A 20 -18.48 -4.39 23.14
C SER A 20 -16.96 -4.37 23.26
N LEU A 21 -16.31 -5.53 23.25
CA LEU A 21 -14.85 -5.61 23.30
C LEU A 21 -14.24 -5.17 21.98
N PHE A 22 -14.81 -5.62 20.86
CA PHE A 22 -14.37 -5.19 19.52
C PHE A 22 -14.49 -3.68 19.32
N LYS A 23 -15.61 -3.10 19.74
CA LYS A 23 -15.84 -1.64 19.69
C LYS A 23 -14.80 -0.89 20.53
N LYS A 24 -14.51 -1.36 21.76
CA LYS A 24 -13.45 -0.75 22.60
C LYS A 24 -12.06 -0.91 21.99
N SER A 25 -11.73 -2.05 21.39
CA SER A 25 -10.43 -2.25 20.74
C SER A 25 -10.24 -1.34 19.53
N LEU A 26 -11.29 -1.14 18.72
CA LEU A 26 -11.29 -0.16 17.63
C LEU A 26 -11.03 1.24 18.17
N HIS A 27 -11.74 1.65 19.22
CA HIS A 27 -11.55 2.97 19.82
C HIS A 27 -10.13 3.19 20.36
N ILE A 28 -9.55 2.20 21.05
CA ILE A 28 -8.16 2.26 21.54
C ILE A 28 -7.18 2.39 20.37
N PHE A 29 -7.36 1.59 19.32
CA PHE A 29 -6.54 1.67 18.12
C PHE A 29 -6.61 3.05 17.46
N PHE A 30 -7.82 3.63 17.38
CA PHE A 30 -8.03 4.95 16.81
C PHE A 30 -7.46 6.09 17.67
N LEU A 31 -7.43 5.96 18.99
CA LEU A 31 -6.70 6.88 19.88
C LEU A 31 -5.19 6.79 19.65
N LEU A 32 -4.65 5.58 19.47
CA LEU A 32 -3.23 5.37 19.20
C LEU A 32 -2.84 5.95 17.83
N LEU A 33 -3.70 5.81 16.84
CA LEU A 33 -3.61 6.49 15.56
C LEU A 33 -3.50 8.00 15.72
N GLU A 34 -4.42 8.61 16.46
CA GLU A 34 -4.46 10.06 16.61
C GLU A 34 -3.20 10.60 17.31
N LYS A 35 -2.72 9.91 18.34
CA LYS A 35 -1.62 10.39 19.20
C LYS A 35 -0.22 9.91 18.77
N PHE A 36 -0.10 8.77 18.10
CA PHE A 36 1.18 8.11 17.79
C PHE A 36 1.37 7.77 16.29
N ARG A 37 0.60 8.41 15.39
CA ARG A 37 0.67 8.21 13.92
C ARG A 37 2.09 8.12 13.34
N SER A 38 3.02 8.96 13.79
CA SER A 38 4.39 9.00 13.26
C SER A 38 5.20 7.75 13.64
N CYS A 39 4.95 7.19 14.83
CA CYS A 39 5.69 6.04 15.35
C CYS A 39 5.06 4.69 14.96
N LEU A 40 3.79 4.70 14.57
CA LEU A 40 3.00 3.49 14.31
C LEU A 40 2.58 3.33 12.85
N LYS A 41 3.19 4.07 11.91
CA LYS A 41 2.79 4.11 10.50
C LYS A 41 2.60 2.71 9.89
N PHE A 42 3.58 1.83 10.05
CA PHE A 42 3.51 0.45 9.56
C PHE A 42 2.38 -0.35 10.26
N GLN A 43 2.28 -0.27 11.59
CA GLN A 43 1.26 -0.99 12.36
C GLN A 43 -0.15 -0.54 11.97
N ILE A 44 -0.31 0.73 11.66
CA ILE A 44 -1.56 1.30 11.19
C ILE A 44 -1.94 0.72 9.84
N GLN A 45 -1.00 0.72 8.89
CA GLN A 45 -1.23 0.15 7.57
C GLN A 45 -1.63 -1.33 7.66
N VAL A 46 -0.91 -2.11 8.47
CA VAL A 46 -1.25 -3.53 8.69
C VAL A 46 -2.64 -3.67 9.30
N TYR A 47 -3.03 -2.84 10.28
CA TYR A 47 -4.38 -2.91 10.84
C TYR A 47 -5.47 -2.62 9.80
N PHE A 48 -5.31 -1.57 8.99
CA PHE A 48 -6.28 -1.26 7.94
C PHE A 48 -6.40 -2.41 6.95
N ASN A 49 -5.28 -2.88 6.40
CA ASN A 49 -5.28 -3.90 5.36
C ASN A 49 -5.67 -5.30 5.87
N GLU A 50 -5.12 -5.72 7.01
CA GLU A 50 -5.28 -7.10 7.48
C GLU A 50 -6.53 -7.31 8.33
N ILE A 51 -7.20 -6.24 8.78
CA ILE A 51 -8.32 -6.35 9.71
C ILE A 51 -9.50 -5.55 9.19
N LEU A 52 -9.37 -4.22 9.11
CA LEU A 52 -10.53 -3.38 8.83
C LEU A 52 -11.06 -3.59 7.42
N PHE A 53 -10.20 -3.59 6.41
CA PHE A 53 -10.55 -3.84 5.02
C PHE A 53 -11.01 -5.27 4.81
N LYS A 54 -10.40 -6.28 5.45
CA LYS A 54 -10.93 -7.64 5.40
C LYS A 54 -12.35 -7.74 5.95
N ILE A 55 -12.69 -7.01 7.02
CA ILE A 55 -14.07 -6.98 7.55
C ILE A 55 -15.03 -6.31 6.55
N LEU A 56 -14.60 -5.24 5.88
CA LEU A 56 -15.44 -4.47 4.96
C LEU A 56 -15.60 -5.12 3.57
N GLU A 57 -14.59 -5.85 3.11
CA GLU A 57 -14.52 -6.42 1.76
C GLU A 57 -14.95 -7.89 1.71
N SER A 58 -14.86 -8.60 2.84
CA SER A 58 -15.29 -10.00 2.88
C SER A 58 -16.79 -10.15 2.62
N THR A 59 -17.13 -11.16 1.85
CA THR A 59 -18.53 -11.48 1.57
C THR A 59 -19.19 -12.12 2.80
N SER A 60 -20.47 -11.82 2.99
CA SER A 60 -21.32 -12.48 4.00
C SER A 60 -20.75 -12.45 5.45
N GLN A 61 -20.24 -11.31 5.88
CA GLN A 61 -19.83 -11.06 7.27
C GLN A 61 -21.03 -10.91 8.21
N PRO A 62 -20.88 -11.23 9.51
CA PRO A 62 -21.91 -10.93 10.50
C PRO A 62 -22.21 -9.44 10.57
N TYR A 63 -23.50 -9.08 10.55
CA TYR A 63 -23.96 -7.68 10.60
C TYR A 63 -23.31 -6.88 11.73
N ASP A 64 -23.29 -7.42 12.96
CA ASP A 64 -22.75 -6.72 14.13
C ASP A 64 -21.27 -6.32 13.96
N LEU A 65 -20.48 -7.16 13.28
CA LEU A 65 -19.07 -6.90 13.04
C LEU A 65 -18.87 -5.74 12.06
N VAL A 66 -19.55 -5.82 10.90
CA VAL A 66 -19.52 -4.79 9.86
C VAL A 66 -20.01 -3.46 10.41
N MET A 67 -21.11 -3.47 11.18
CA MET A 67 -21.66 -2.25 11.76
C MET A 67 -20.78 -1.62 12.82
N CYS A 68 -20.12 -2.40 13.67
CA CYS A 68 -19.18 -1.82 14.63
C CYS A 68 -18.02 -1.13 13.92
N ALA A 69 -17.50 -1.74 12.87
CA ALA A 69 -16.47 -1.12 12.04
C ALA A 69 -16.97 0.18 11.38
N LEU A 70 -18.13 0.14 10.74
CA LEU A 70 -18.71 1.32 10.06
C LEU A 70 -19.09 2.45 11.03
N GLU A 71 -19.64 2.16 12.21
CA GLU A 71 -19.97 3.17 13.23
C GLU A 71 -18.73 3.89 13.75
N GLU A 72 -17.64 3.16 14.00
CA GLU A 72 -16.38 3.78 14.43
C GLU A 72 -15.75 4.58 13.28
N LEU A 73 -15.71 4.02 12.07
CA LEU A 73 -15.22 4.73 10.89
C LEU A 73 -16.02 6.01 10.62
N HIS A 74 -17.34 5.99 10.82
CA HIS A 74 -18.18 7.16 10.68
C HIS A 74 -17.77 8.28 11.64
N ARG A 75 -17.50 7.96 12.92
CA ARG A 75 -16.94 8.94 13.88
C ARG A 75 -15.62 9.53 13.41
N MET A 76 -14.78 8.70 12.80
CA MET A 76 -13.46 9.13 12.34
C MET A 76 -13.50 9.99 11.09
N CYS A 77 -14.41 9.69 10.16
CA CYS A 77 -14.63 10.49 8.95
C CYS A 77 -15.09 11.92 9.26
N SER A 78 -15.64 12.18 10.45
CA SER A 78 -15.91 13.54 10.93
C SER A 78 -14.65 14.32 11.35
N SER A 79 -13.48 13.66 11.46
CA SER A 79 -12.22 14.31 11.82
C SER A 79 -11.38 14.66 10.58
N VAL A 80 -11.41 15.95 10.25
CA VAL A 80 -10.57 16.63 9.25
C VAL A 80 -9.09 16.28 9.36
N LYS A 81 -8.58 16.27 10.60
CA LYS A 81 -7.17 15.99 10.89
C LYS A 81 -6.85 14.54 10.57
N PHE A 82 -7.76 13.62 10.88
CA PHE A 82 -7.56 12.20 10.66
C PHE A 82 -7.58 11.84 9.17
N MET A 83 -8.57 12.33 8.41
CA MET A 83 -8.66 12.10 6.97
C MET A 83 -7.42 12.62 6.22
N SER A 84 -6.92 13.81 6.59
CA SER A 84 -5.67 14.33 6.01
C SER A 84 -4.44 13.49 6.33
N VAL A 85 -4.37 12.92 7.53
CA VAL A 85 -3.26 12.04 7.92
C VAL A 85 -3.26 10.77 7.08
N LEU A 86 -4.43 10.18 6.84
CA LEU A 86 -4.53 9.01 5.98
C LEU A 86 -4.04 9.32 4.57
N PHE A 87 -4.52 10.41 3.97
CA PHE A 87 -4.11 10.80 2.62
C PHE A 87 -2.61 11.12 2.53
N VAL A 88 -2.10 12.02 3.37
CA VAL A 88 -0.71 12.48 3.28
C VAL A 88 0.29 11.37 3.63
N ASN A 89 0.02 10.58 4.67
CA ASN A 89 1.01 9.62 5.13
C ASN A 89 0.99 8.31 4.35
N TYR A 90 -0.11 7.95 3.69
CA TYR A 90 -0.26 6.64 3.06
C TYR A 90 -0.48 6.75 1.56
N ASP A 91 -1.44 7.55 1.12
CA ASP A 91 -1.73 7.71 -0.31
C ASP A 91 -0.65 8.52 -1.04
N CYS A 92 -0.09 9.53 -0.38
CA CYS A 92 1.04 10.34 -0.88
C CYS A 92 2.42 9.80 -0.44
N ASP A 93 2.53 8.50 -0.22
CA ASP A 93 3.81 7.83 0.04
C ASP A 93 3.99 6.65 -0.93
N MET A 94 5.14 6.60 -1.61
CA MET A 94 5.47 5.60 -2.62
C MET A 94 5.50 4.17 -2.08
N GLU A 95 5.86 3.99 -0.81
CA GLU A 95 6.05 2.68 -0.17
C GLU A 95 4.79 2.18 0.57
N SER A 96 3.84 3.07 0.85
CA SER A 96 2.64 2.75 1.64
C SER A 96 1.47 2.31 0.77
N HIS A 97 0.46 1.66 1.36
CA HIS A 97 -0.80 1.34 0.68
C HIS A 97 -1.73 2.56 0.64
N ASN A 98 -2.63 2.66 -0.36
CA ASN A 98 -3.60 3.76 -0.45
C ASN A 98 -4.79 3.56 0.52
N ILE A 99 -4.57 3.81 1.81
CA ILE A 99 -5.59 3.61 2.85
C ILE A 99 -6.79 4.55 2.65
N PHE A 100 -6.55 5.82 2.30
CA PHE A 100 -7.63 6.79 2.14
C PHE A 100 -8.53 6.47 0.94
N GLU A 101 -7.92 6.19 -0.21
CA GLU A 101 -8.64 5.76 -1.42
C GLU A 101 -9.42 4.46 -1.20
N GLN A 102 -8.79 3.45 -0.58
CA GLN A 102 -9.43 2.16 -0.32
C GLN A 102 -10.63 2.30 0.63
N LEU A 103 -10.54 3.18 1.63
CA LEU A 103 -11.65 3.50 2.53
C LEU A 103 -12.87 4.04 1.76
N ILE A 104 -12.63 5.00 0.86
CA ILE A 104 -13.68 5.59 0.01
C ILE A 104 -14.29 4.52 -0.91
N SER A 105 -13.45 3.71 -1.54
CA SER A 105 -13.88 2.60 -2.41
C SER A 105 -14.79 1.62 -1.67
N ASN A 106 -14.43 1.27 -0.43
CA ASN A 106 -15.22 0.38 0.42
C ASN A 106 -16.58 0.97 0.78
N PHE A 107 -16.64 2.25 1.18
CA PHE A 107 -17.92 2.91 1.44
C PHE A 107 -18.82 2.95 0.20
N CYS A 108 -18.26 3.27 -0.97
CA CYS A 108 -19.00 3.27 -2.23
C CYS A 108 -19.54 1.88 -2.59
N SER A 109 -18.71 0.84 -2.45
CA SER A 109 -19.08 -0.54 -2.81
C SER A 109 -20.16 -1.09 -1.89
N ILE A 110 -20.02 -0.88 -0.57
CA ILE A 110 -21.01 -1.30 0.42
C ILE A 110 -22.33 -0.52 0.26
N ALA A 111 -22.27 0.79 -0.02
CA ALA A 111 -23.49 1.58 -0.23
C ALA A 111 -24.27 1.12 -1.48
N LYS A 112 -23.56 0.75 -2.56
CA LYS A 112 -24.18 0.22 -3.79
C LYS A 112 -24.88 -1.11 -3.53
N ASN A 113 -24.20 -2.06 -2.88
CA ASN A 113 -24.71 -3.41 -2.69
C ASN A 113 -24.41 -3.98 -1.29
N PRO A 114 -25.09 -3.53 -0.22
CA PRO A 114 -24.80 -3.98 1.14
C PRO A 114 -25.06 -5.48 1.37
N SER A 115 -25.96 -6.10 0.59
CA SER A 115 -26.30 -7.52 0.73
C SER A 115 -25.19 -8.46 0.30
N SER A 116 -24.20 -8.02 -0.49
CA SER A 116 -23.02 -8.86 -0.78
C SER A 116 -22.07 -8.97 0.42
N PHE A 117 -22.11 -8.00 1.34
CA PHE A 117 -21.20 -7.91 2.47
C PHE A 117 -21.84 -8.41 3.77
N ILE A 118 -23.14 -8.21 3.95
CA ILE A 118 -23.85 -8.55 5.19
C ILE A 118 -24.60 -9.87 5.06
N ARG A 119 -24.32 -10.81 5.97
CA ARG A 119 -25.07 -12.05 6.11
C ARG A 119 -26.44 -11.81 6.76
N SER A 120 -27.49 -12.35 6.17
CA SER A 120 -28.81 -12.40 6.80
C SER A 120 -28.77 -13.28 8.05
N HIS A 121 -29.32 -12.80 9.16
CA HIS A 121 -29.44 -13.59 10.37
C HIS A 121 -30.60 -14.59 10.21
N PRO A 122 -30.46 -15.87 10.62
CA PRO A 122 -31.50 -16.90 10.43
C PRO A 122 -32.86 -16.53 11.04
N SER A 123 -32.87 -15.72 12.10
CA SER A 123 -34.10 -15.26 12.76
C SER A 123 -34.61 -13.89 12.28
N ALA A 124 -33.95 -13.23 11.33
CA ALA A 124 -34.37 -11.93 10.83
C ALA A 124 -35.50 -12.07 9.79
N THR A 125 -36.59 -11.33 9.98
CA THR A 125 -37.62 -11.22 8.95
C THR A 125 -37.08 -10.44 7.73
N PRO A 126 -37.65 -10.62 6.53
CA PRO A 126 -37.24 -9.86 5.35
C PRO A 126 -37.27 -8.34 5.57
N GLN A 127 -38.26 -7.83 6.31
CA GLN A 127 -38.36 -6.41 6.64
C GLN A 127 -37.22 -5.93 7.55
N ILE A 128 -36.89 -6.68 8.60
CA ILE A 128 -35.76 -6.35 9.48
C ILE A 128 -34.45 -6.34 8.69
N PHE A 129 -34.26 -7.33 7.82
CA PHE A 129 -33.07 -7.39 6.99
C PHE A 129 -32.99 -6.20 6.01
N GLN A 130 -34.10 -5.79 5.39
CA GLN A 130 -34.12 -4.59 4.55
C GLN A 130 -33.80 -3.30 5.33
N ASN A 131 -34.27 -3.17 6.58
CA ASN A 131 -33.93 -2.04 7.45
C ASN A 131 -32.42 -2.04 7.78
N ILE A 132 -31.84 -3.20 8.06
CA ILE A 132 -30.40 -3.37 8.25
C ILE A 132 -29.63 -2.87 7.02
N LEU A 133 -29.99 -3.33 5.82
CA LEU A 133 -29.32 -2.93 4.59
C LEU A 133 -29.45 -1.42 4.34
N THR A 134 -30.62 -0.85 4.63
CA THR A 134 -30.88 0.60 4.49
C THR A 134 -30.01 1.41 5.45
N ASN A 135 -29.92 0.99 6.72
CA ASN A 135 -29.09 1.64 7.70
C ASN A 135 -27.60 1.56 7.34
N THR A 136 -27.12 0.41 6.84
CA THR A 136 -25.75 0.27 6.35
C THR A 136 -25.45 1.25 5.23
N ARG A 137 -26.36 1.40 4.25
CA ARG A 137 -26.20 2.39 3.17
C ARG A 137 -26.12 3.81 3.73
N TYR A 138 -27.01 4.14 4.66
CA TYR A 138 -27.03 5.45 5.29
C TYR A 138 -25.68 5.79 5.91
N ILE A 139 -25.12 4.90 6.74
CA ILE A 139 -23.83 5.15 7.40
C ILE A 139 -22.70 5.34 6.38
N CYS A 140 -22.61 4.49 5.35
CA CYS A 140 -21.59 4.64 4.30
C CYS A 140 -21.71 5.99 3.57
N LEU A 141 -22.94 6.40 3.24
CA LEU A 141 -23.19 7.70 2.62
C LEU A 141 -22.89 8.87 3.57
N SER A 142 -23.16 8.73 4.87
CA SER A 142 -22.78 9.72 5.88
C SER A 142 -21.26 9.85 6.01
N CYS A 143 -20.51 8.74 5.95
CA CYS A 143 -19.04 8.80 5.91
C CYS A 143 -18.54 9.59 4.69
N LEU A 144 -19.08 9.30 3.51
CA LEU A 144 -18.72 9.98 2.27
C LEU A 144 -19.10 11.47 2.32
N HIS A 145 -20.30 11.79 2.82
CA HIS A 145 -20.73 13.16 3.05
C HIS A 145 -19.76 13.90 3.99
N ASN A 146 -19.39 13.31 5.12
CA ASN A 146 -18.43 13.91 6.04
C ASN A 146 -17.11 14.21 5.32
N ILE A 147 -16.55 13.24 4.59
CA ILE A 147 -15.30 13.46 3.84
C ILE A 147 -15.44 14.63 2.84
N LEU A 148 -16.51 14.65 2.05
CA LEU A 148 -16.75 15.69 1.05
C LEU A 148 -16.97 17.07 1.68
N SER A 149 -17.78 17.16 2.73
CA SER A 149 -18.02 18.41 3.46
C SER A 149 -16.73 19.00 4.00
N LEU A 150 -15.83 18.16 4.51
CA LEU A 150 -14.52 18.61 5.02
C LEU A 150 -13.56 19.06 3.92
N LEU A 151 -13.66 18.47 2.73
CA LEU A 151 -12.90 18.90 1.56
C LEU A 151 -13.43 20.24 1.03
N ALA A 152 -14.75 20.41 0.95
CA ALA A 152 -15.40 21.63 0.52
C ALA A 152 -15.05 22.82 1.45
N GLU A 153 -15.18 22.64 2.77
CA GLU A 153 -14.84 23.69 3.75
C GLU A 153 -13.37 24.13 3.65
N ARG A 154 -12.46 23.21 3.29
CA ARG A 154 -11.05 23.52 3.06
C ARG A 154 -10.82 24.23 1.74
N ALA A 155 -11.51 23.82 0.69
CA ALA A 155 -11.42 24.46 -0.62
C ALA A 155 -11.86 25.93 -0.51
N ASP A 156 -13.01 26.20 0.13
CA ASP A 156 -13.51 27.57 0.33
C ASP A 156 -12.51 28.45 1.09
N LYS A 157 -11.90 27.92 2.15
CA LYS A 157 -10.85 28.63 2.92
C LYS A 157 -9.57 28.91 2.11
N LEU A 158 -9.30 28.14 1.07
CA LEU A 158 -8.18 28.38 0.16
C LEU A 158 -8.56 29.39 -0.92
N PHE A 159 -9.78 29.33 -1.46
CA PHE A 159 -10.29 30.29 -2.45
C PHE A 159 -10.45 31.70 -1.87
N LEU A 160 -10.87 31.83 -0.60
CA LEU A 160 -10.98 33.13 0.10
C LEU A 160 -9.62 33.77 0.46
N LYS A 161 -8.50 33.05 0.28
CA LYS A 161 -7.14 33.59 0.50
C LYS A 161 -6.48 34.15 -0.75
N ILE A 162 -7.12 34.06 -1.92
CA ILE A 162 -6.68 34.77 -3.12
C ILE A 162 -7.18 36.21 -2.98
N PRO A 163 -6.29 37.20 -2.75
CA PRO A 163 -6.73 38.59 -2.71
C PRO A 163 -7.27 38.94 -4.09
N SER A 164 -8.53 39.37 -4.16
CA SER A 164 -9.06 40.08 -5.31
C SER A 164 -8.21 41.32 -5.55
N ASP A 165 -7.71 41.49 -6.77
CA ASP A 165 -6.99 42.66 -7.26
C ASP A 165 -7.53 43.97 -6.66
N GLN A 166 -6.69 44.65 -5.90
CA GLN A 166 -6.67 46.10 -5.89
C GLN A 166 -5.40 46.51 -6.63
N THR A 167 -5.65 47.11 -7.80
CA THR A 167 -4.72 47.88 -8.60
C THR A 167 -3.84 48.78 -7.73
N ASP A 168 -2.52 48.63 -7.81
CA ASP A 168 -1.58 49.75 -7.68
C ASP A 168 -0.24 49.35 -8.32
N GLU A 169 0.07 49.99 -9.46
CA GLU A 169 1.38 49.95 -10.10
C GLU A 169 2.38 50.76 -9.26
N ASN A 170 3.34 50.09 -8.61
CA ASN A 170 4.78 50.41 -8.67
C ASN A 170 5.62 49.70 -7.59
N ASN A 171 6.85 49.38 -7.99
CA ASN A 171 8.04 49.00 -7.20
C ASN A 171 8.25 47.52 -6.81
N GLN A 172 9.09 46.90 -7.64
CA GLN A 172 10.37 46.25 -7.31
C GLN A 172 10.42 45.25 -6.14
N SER A 173 10.69 44.00 -6.54
CA SER A 173 11.55 43.00 -5.89
C SER A 173 11.34 42.77 -4.39
N ILE A 174 10.72 41.64 -4.09
CA ILE A 174 11.15 40.56 -3.17
C ILE A 174 9.84 39.86 -2.79
N VAL A 175 9.50 38.78 -3.52
CA VAL A 175 8.52 37.82 -3.02
C VAL A 175 9.27 36.54 -2.71
N SER A 176 9.75 36.51 -1.47
CA SER A 176 10.20 35.35 -0.74
C SER A 176 9.14 34.24 -0.79
N SER A 177 9.47 33.18 -1.52
CA SER A 177 9.52 31.79 -1.04
C SER A 177 8.62 31.33 0.13
N ASP A 178 7.29 31.53 0.07
CA ASP A 178 6.37 30.92 1.05
C ASP A 178 5.14 30.24 0.41
N ARG A 179 5.34 29.55 -0.73
CA ARG A 179 4.41 28.48 -1.16
C ARG A 179 4.83 27.14 -0.56
N ALA A 180 4.39 26.85 0.65
CA ALA A 180 4.46 25.51 1.21
C ALA A 180 3.38 24.58 0.56
N PRO A 181 3.47 23.24 0.70
CA PRO A 181 3.84 22.29 -0.34
C PRO A 181 2.63 21.55 -0.93
N GLN A 182 1.56 22.27 -1.28
CA GLN A 182 0.34 21.64 -1.84
C GLN A 182 0.56 20.97 -3.21
N SER A 183 1.54 21.43 -4.00
CA SER A 183 1.92 20.79 -5.27
C SER A 183 2.69 19.48 -5.08
N SER A 184 3.34 19.26 -3.94
CA SER A 184 4.20 18.08 -3.74
C SER A 184 3.39 16.80 -3.56
N PHE A 185 2.30 16.83 -2.78
CA PHE A 185 1.52 15.64 -2.46
C PHE A 185 0.71 15.13 -3.64
N SER A 186 0.17 16.02 -4.49
CA SER A 186 -0.53 15.63 -5.71
C SER A 186 0.43 15.00 -6.72
N VAL A 187 1.63 15.56 -6.88
CA VAL A 187 2.67 15.02 -7.76
C VAL A 187 3.15 13.66 -7.25
N VAL A 188 3.33 13.49 -5.93
CA VAL A 188 3.71 12.18 -5.38
C VAL A 188 2.59 11.15 -5.56
N LYS A 189 1.33 11.53 -5.37
CA LYS A 189 0.18 10.62 -5.59
C LYS A 189 0.09 10.20 -7.06
N GLU A 190 0.17 11.14 -8.00
CA GLU A 190 0.16 10.86 -9.44
C GLU A 190 1.35 9.97 -9.84
N ARG A 191 2.55 10.29 -9.34
CA ARG A 191 3.75 9.47 -9.56
C ARG A 191 3.61 8.06 -8.98
N LYS A 192 2.93 7.90 -7.85
CA LYS A 192 2.63 6.59 -7.28
C LYS A 192 1.63 5.81 -8.12
N GLU A 193 0.59 6.45 -8.62
CA GLU A 193 -0.42 5.82 -9.50
C GLU A 193 0.22 5.29 -10.78
N LEU A 194 1.09 6.09 -11.41
CA LEU A 194 1.88 5.67 -12.57
C LEU A 194 2.76 4.45 -12.26
N LEU A 195 3.46 4.45 -11.10
CA LEU A 195 4.27 3.29 -10.69
C LEU A 195 3.40 2.03 -10.53
N VAL A 196 2.25 2.15 -9.88
CA VAL A 196 1.34 1.01 -9.65
C VAL A 196 0.78 0.48 -10.97
N GLU A 197 0.47 1.35 -11.93
CA GLU A 197 0.05 0.96 -13.27
C GLU A 197 1.17 0.22 -14.02
N ASP A 198 2.37 0.77 -14.00
CA ASP A 198 3.53 0.16 -14.65
C ASP A 198 3.89 -1.21 -14.05
N ILE A 199 3.77 -1.38 -12.74
CA ILE A 199 3.95 -2.68 -12.05
C ILE A 199 2.88 -3.69 -12.51
N LYS A 200 1.61 -3.26 -12.66
CA LYS A 200 0.55 -4.13 -13.20
C LYS A 200 0.85 -4.52 -14.65
N LEU A 201 1.31 -3.58 -15.46
CA LEU A 201 1.73 -3.84 -16.84
C LEU A 201 2.93 -4.80 -16.88
N PHE A 202 3.86 -4.68 -15.94
CA PHE A 202 5.00 -5.60 -15.81
C PHE A 202 4.55 -7.04 -15.53
N ALA A 203 3.58 -7.22 -14.62
CA ALA A 203 3.02 -8.55 -14.34
C ALA A 203 2.36 -9.19 -15.58
N LEU A 204 1.70 -8.38 -16.42
CA LEU A 204 1.02 -8.87 -17.63
C LEU A 204 1.97 -9.05 -18.83
N LYS A 205 2.90 -8.11 -19.02
CA LYS A 205 3.83 -8.02 -20.16
C LYS A 205 5.18 -7.51 -19.65
N PRO A 206 6.08 -8.39 -19.16
CA PRO A 206 7.29 -7.99 -18.45
C PRO A 206 8.19 -7.03 -19.24
N LEU A 207 8.38 -7.29 -20.54
CA LEU A 207 9.17 -6.43 -21.43
C LEU A 207 8.55 -5.05 -21.65
N ASN A 208 7.23 -4.95 -21.72
CA ASN A 208 6.58 -3.65 -21.91
C ASN A 208 6.57 -2.89 -20.58
N GLY A 209 6.20 -3.54 -19.49
CA GLY A 209 6.15 -2.92 -18.16
C GLY A 209 7.51 -2.36 -17.73
N ILE A 210 8.61 -3.10 -17.94
CA ILE A 210 9.95 -2.59 -17.61
C ILE A 210 10.34 -1.38 -18.47
N ASN A 211 9.95 -1.35 -19.75
CA ASN A 211 10.18 -0.19 -20.61
C ASN A 211 9.35 1.02 -20.16
N PHE A 212 8.11 0.82 -19.70
CA PHE A 212 7.31 1.90 -19.11
C PHE A 212 7.94 2.42 -17.81
N LEU A 213 8.40 1.53 -16.92
CA LEU A 213 9.11 1.90 -15.70
C LEU A 213 10.37 2.74 -15.99
N ILE A 214 11.09 2.41 -17.06
CA ILE A 214 12.24 3.18 -17.54
C ILE A 214 11.80 4.53 -18.10
N ASN A 215 10.81 4.55 -18.99
CA ASN A 215 10.32 5.76 -19.65
C ASN A 215 9.74 6.79 -18.66
N HIS A 216 9.03 6.32 -17.62
CA HIS A 216 8.51 7.15 -16.54
C HIS A 216 9.57 7.52 -15.48
N ASN A 217 10.82 7.12 -15.69
CA ASN A 217 11.98 7.40 -14.84
C ASN A 217 11.85 6.82 -13.42
N PHE A 218 11.24 5.64 -13.27
CA PHE A 218 11.30 4.87 -12.03
C PHE A 218 12.59 4.06 -11.93
N ILE A 219 13.15 3.66 -13.07
CA ILE A 219 14.38 2.89 -13.19
C ILE A 219 15.23 3.51 -14.30
N LYS A 220 16.55 3.51 -14.14
CA LYS A 220 17.45 3.84 -15.25
C LYS A 220 17.59 2.63 -16.18
N ASP A 221 17.82 2.87 -17.47
CA ASP A 221 18.05 1.80 -18.45
C ASP A 221 19.48 1.25 -18.35
N ASP A 222 19.81 0.65 -17.20
CA ASP A 222 21.07 -0.01 -16.98
C ASP A 222 20.90 -1.28 -16.13
N PRO A 223 21.78 -2.29 -16.31
CA PRO A 223 21.69 -3.57 -15.62
C PRO A 223 21.68 -3.47 -14.09
N ASP A 224 22.41 -2.52 -13.51
CA ASP A 224 22.54 -2.39 -12.05
C ASP A 224 21.27 -1.80 -11.43
N SER A 225 20.70 -0.78 -12.06
CA SER A 225 19.43 -0.17 -11.65
C SER A 225 18.26 -1.16 -11.75
N ILE A 226 18.19 -1.94 -12.84
CA ILE A 226 17.17 -2.98 -13.01
C ILE A 226 17.30 -4.05 -11.91
N ALA A 227 18.52 -4.56 -11.69
CA ALA A 227 18.77 -5.55 -10.65
C ALA A 227 18.44 -5.02 -9.24
N THR A 228 18.79 -3.77 -8.95
CA THR A 228 18.49 -3.12 -7.67
C THR A 228 16.98 -2.99 -7.47
N PHE A 229 16.25 -2.59 -8.52
CA PHE A 229 14.80 -2.46 -8.47
C PHE A 229 14.11 -3.81 -8.20
N PHE A 230 14.55 -4.90 -8.83
CA PHE A 230 14.02 -6.25 -8.56
C PHE A 230 14.30 -6.77 -7.14
N HIS A 231 15.29 -6.22 -6.44
CA HIS A 231 15.54 -6.54 -5.03
C HIS A 231 14.72 -5.69 -4.06
N GLN A 232 14.42 -4.44 -4.44
CA GLN A 232 13.76 -3.46 -3.57
C GLN A 232 12.23 -3.46 -3.68
N GLU A 233 11.69 -3.63 -4.88
CA GLU A 233 10.25 -3.50 -5.12
C GLU A 233 9.51 -4.84 -4.91
N GLU A 234 9.02 -5.05 -3.69
CA GLU A 234 8.30 -6.28 -3.30
C GLU A 234 6.94 -6.45 -4.01
N ARG A 235 6.39 -5.39 -4.61
CA ARG A 235 5.11 -5.44 -5.34
C ARG A 235 5.22 -6.06 -6.73
N LEU A 236 6.43 -6.29 -7.24
CA LEU A 236 6.65 -6.90 -8.54
C LEU A 236 6.19 -8.36 -8.55
N ASP A 237 5.66 -8.80 -9.69
CA ASP A 237 5.30 -10.19 -9.88
C ASP A 237 6.57 -11.08 -9.94
N PRO A 238 6.73 -12.06 -9.03
CA PRO A 238 7.93 -12.89 -8.98
C PRO A 238 8.16 -13.76 -10.22
N VAL A 239 7.09 -14.13 -10.94
CA VAL A 239 7.17 -14.93 -12.16
C VAL A 239 7.69 -14.07 -13.32
N ALA A 240 7.18 -12.84 -13.44
CA ALA A 240 7.64 -11.86 -14.42
C ALA A 240 9.13 -11.50 -14.24
N ILE A 241 9.60 -11.36 -13.00
CA ILE A 241 11.04 -11.16 -12.72
C ILE A 241 11.84 -12.36 -13.23
N GLY A 242 11.43 -13.58 -12.88
CA GLY A 242 12.10 -14.80 -13.32
C GLY A 242 12.16 -14.93 -14.84
N GLU A 243 11.06 -14.62 -15.53
CA GLU A 243 10.99 -14.62 -16.99
C GLU A 243 12.05 -13.70 -17.60
N LEU A 244 12.17 -12.45 -17.13
CA LEU A 244 13.15 -11.49 -17.64
C LEU A 244 14.59 -11.91 -17.32
N LEU A 245 14.88 -12.34 -16.10
CA LEU A 245 16.24 -12.74 -15.71
C LEU A 245 16.71 -14.00 -16.46
N GLY A 246 15.78 -14.85 -16.89
CA GLY A 246 16.07 -16.05 -17.67
C GLY A 246 16.32 -15.82 -19.16
N ARG A 247 16.04 -14.63 -19.71
CA ARG A 247 16.10 -14.43 -21.17
C ARG A 247 17.55 -14.36 -21.68
N PRO A 248 17.82 -14.85 -22.91
CA PRO A 248 19.17 -14.97 -23.44
C PRO A 248 19.72 -13.65 -24.02
N GLU A 249 18.93 -12.57 -24.11
CA GLU A 249 19.41 -11.34 -24.71
C GLU A 249 20.46 -10.63 -23.82
N PRO A 250 21.48 -9.96 -24.40
CA PRO A 250 22.60 -9.38 -23.65
C PRO A 250 22.21 -8.45 -22.51
N LYS A 251 21.15 -7.64 -22.71
CA LYS A 251 20.61 -6.72 -21.68
C LYS A 251 20.15 -7.48 -20.44
N TRP A 252 19.41 -8.58 -20.64
CA TRP A 252 18.86 -9.38 -19.55
C TRP A 252 19.89 -10.27 -18.88
N LEU A 253 20.87 -10.78 -19.66
CA LEU A 253 22.04 -11.46 -19.11
C LEU A 253 22.83 -10.54 -18.17
N ALA A 254 23.13 -9.31 -18.60
CA ALA A 254 23.84 -8.35 -17.77
C ALA A 254 23.04 -8.02 -16.49
N ALA A 255 21.73 -7.83 -16.60
CA ALA A 255 20.85 -7.58 -15.45
C ALA A 255 20.84 -8.78 -14.49
N MET A 256 20.81 -10.02 -15.00
CA MET A 256 20.87 -11.25 -14.21
C MET A 256 22.19 -11.38 -13.45
N HIS A 257 23.33 -11.09 -14.10
CA HIS A 257 24.62 -11.10 -13.43
C HIS A 257 24.64 -10.09 -12.26
N LYS A 258 24.16 -8.86 -12.49
CA LYS A 258 24.06 -7.83 -11.44
C LYS A 258 23.09 -8.21 -10.34
N TYR A 259 21.99 -8.89 -10.66
CA TYR A 259 21.03 -9.38 -9.68
C TYR A 259 21.66 -10.40 -8.75
N VAL A 260 22.37 -11.39 -9.29
CA VAL A 260 23.07 -12.44 -8.52
C VAL A 260 24.18 -11.82 -7.65
N GLU A 261 24.98 -10.91 -8.21
CA GLU A 261 26.08 -10.24 -7.51
C GLU A 261 25.61 -9.45 -6.27
N LYS A 262 24.37 -8.93 -6.28
CA LYS A 262 23.76 -8.20 -5.16
C LYS A 262 23.23 -9.11 -4.04
N VAL A 263 23.19 -10.43 -4.25
CA VAL A 263 22.79 -11.38 -3.20
C VAL A 263 23.95 -11.57 -2.23
N ASN A 264 23.75 -11.18 -0.97
CA ASN A 264 24.74 -11.39 0.07
C ASN A 264 24.73 -12.85 0.52
N VAL A 265 25.70 -13.62 0.02
CA VAL A 265 25.87 -15.05 0.32
C VAL A 265 27.04 -15.33 1.25
N LEU A 266 27.68 -14.28 1.79
CA LEU A 266 28.86 -14.39 2.66
C LEU A 266 28.50 -15.15 3.94
N ASP A 267 29.31 -16.16 4.27
CA ASP A 267 29.19 -17.00 5.47
C ASP A 267 27.82 -17.70 5.60
N LEU A 268 27.08 -17.83 4.50
CA LEU A 268 25.83 -18.57 4.46
C LEU A 268 26.06 -19.99 3.94
N GLU A 269 25.45 -20.98 4.58
CA GLU A 269 25.32 -22.31 4.00
C GLU A 269 24.57 -22.24 2.65
N PHE A 270 24.93 -23.14 1.73
CA PHE A 270 24.40 -23.15 0.36
C PHE A 270 22.87 -23.06 0.29
N LEU A 271 22.15 -23.84 1.11
CA LEU A 271 20.67 -23.81 1.11
C LEU A 271 20.12 -22.48 1.60
N SER A 272 20.79 -21.82 2.55
CA SER A 272 20.40 -20.50 3.04
C SER A 272 20.66 -19.41 1.99
N ALA A 273 21.80 -19.47 1.32
CA ALA A 273 22.12 -18.61 0.19
C ALA A 273 21.13 -18.79 -0.97
N LEU A 274 20.77 -20.05 -1.29
CA LEU A 274 19.81 -20.36 -2.35
C LEU A 274 18.41 -19.83 -2.04
N ARG A 275 17.96 -19.95 -0.78
CA ARG A 275 16.69 -19.35 -0.34
C ARG A 275 16.70 -17.83 -0.47
N LEU A 276 17.83 -17.19 -0.17
CA LEU A 276 17.97 -15.74 -0.30
C LEU A 276 17.93 -15.32 -1.78
N PHE A 277 18.64 -16.05 -2.65
CA PHE A 277 18.61 -15.82 -4.09
C PHE A 277 17.20 -15.95 -4.68
N LEU A 278 16.45 -16.99 -4.29
CA LEU A 278 15.09 -17.25 -4.78
C LEU A 278 13.99 -16.47 -4.03
N LYS A 279 14.35 -15.51 -3.18
CA LYS A 279 13.39 -14.81 -2.31
C LYS A 279 12.37 -14.01 -3.12
N ASN A 280 12.85 -13.21 -4.09
CA ASN A 280 12.04 -12.19 -4.77
C ASN A 280 11.58 -12.61 -6.17
N PHE A 281 11.96 -13.79 -6.66
CA PHE A 281 11.53 -14.28 -7.98
C PHE A 281 11.17 -15.77 -7.97
N ARG A 282 10.62 -16.26 -9.07
CA ARG A 282 10.33 -17.68 -9.29
C ARG A 282 11.11 -18.18 -10.49
N LEU A 283 11.71 -19.36 -10.37
CA LEU A 283 12.44 -19.98 -11.48
C LEU A 283 11.50 -20.18 -12.69
N PRO A 284 11.96 -19.87 -13.92
CA PRO A 284 11.21 -20.17 -15.15
C PRO A 284 10.98 -21.67 -15.32
N GLY A 285 10.04 -22.04 -16.20
CA GLY A 285 9.75 -23.45 -16.49
C GLY A 285 10.73 -24.09 -17.48
N GLU A 286 11.41 -23.29 -18.30
CA GLU A 286 12.31 -23.79 -19.34
C GLU A 286 13.69 -24.13 -18.77
N ALA A 287 14.13 -25.38 -18.96
CA ALA A 287 15.39 -25.89 -18.42
C ALA A 287 16.60 -25.02 -18.75
N GLN A 288 16.68 -24.47 -19.97
CA GLN A 288 17.78 -23.60 -20.39
C GLN A 288 17.86 -22.28 -19.60
N LYS A 289 16.72 -21.74 -19.17
CA LYS A 289 16.67 -20.52 -18.35
C LYS A 289 17.09 -20.81 -16.92
N ILE A 290 16.63 -21.93 -16.37
CA ILE A 290 16.99 -22.40 -15.03
C ILE A 290 18.50 -22.64 -14.96
N ASP A 291 19.05 -23.40 -15.90
CA ASP A 291 20.46 -23.76 -15.96
C ASP A 291 21.36 -22.51 -15.88
N ARG A 292 21.06 -21.51 -16.70
CA ARG A 292 21.79 -20.24 -16.72
C ARG A 292 21.75 -19.47 -15.39
N LEU A 293 20.58 -19.41 -14.75
CA LEU A 293 20.41 -18.74 -13.45
C LEU A 293 21.21 -19.48 -12.36
N MET A 294 21.11 -20.80 -12.34
CA MET A 294 21.76 -21.65 -11.36
C MET A 294 23.28 -21.68 -11.54
N GLU A 295 23.77 -21.69 -12.78
CA GLU A 295 25.20 -21.63 -13.09
C GLU A 295 25.82 -20.33 -12.58
N LYS A 296 25.19 -19.18 -12.88
CA LYS A 296 25.69 -17.89 -12.40
C LYS A 296 25.61 -17.77 -10.88
N PHE A 297 24.55 -18.28 -10.25
CA PHE A 297 24.44 -18.34 -8.78
C PHE A 297 25.55 -19.21 -8.16
N ALA A 298 25.82 -20.38 -8.72
CA ALA A 298 26.87 -21.28 -8.24
C ALA A 298 28.26 -20.65 -8.35
N SER A 299 28.57 -19.99 -9.48
CA SER A 299 29.83 -19.24 -9.64
C SER A 299 29.98 -18.16 -8.56
N HIS A 300 28.94 -17.35 -8.33
CA HIS A 300 28.97 -16.29 -7.31
C HIS A 300 29.13 -16.84 -5.88
N TYR A 301 28.38 -17.89 -5.54
CA TYR A 301 28.48 -18.53 -4.23
C TYR A 301 29.89 -19.08 -3.97
N CYS A 302 30.49 -19.74 -4.97
CA CYS A 302 31.85 -20.25 -4.87
C CYS A 302 32.87 -19.12 -4.74
N GLU A 303 32.77 -18.06 -5.57
CA GLU A 303 33.69 -16.92 -5.54
C GLU A 303 33.73 -16.19 -4.18
N VAL A 304 32.57 -16.05 -3.53
CA VAL A 304 32.46 -15.38 -2.24
C VAL A 304 32.93 -16.27 -1.08
N ASN A 305 32.55 -17.55 -1.08
CA ASN A 305 32.76 -18.43 0.08
C ASN A 305 34.02 -19.33 -0.02
N HIS A 306 34.60 -19.57 -1.20
CA HIS A 306 35.88 -20.30 -1.31
C HIS A 306 37.10 -19.49 -0.84
N ARG A 307 36.94 -18.19 -0.50
CA ARG A 307 38.02 -17.41 0.12
C ARG A 307 38.33 -17.83 1.56
N TYR A 308 37.57 -18.75 2.17
CA TYR A 308 37.77 -19.23 3.54
C TYR A 308 38.37 -20.63 3.69
N GLU A 309 38.64 -21.36 2.59
CA GLU A 309 39.30 -22.68 2.65
C GLU A 309 40.84 -22.64 2.52
N ILE A 310 41.45 -21.45 2.56
CA ILE A 310 42.91 -21.30 2.55
C ILE A 310 43.37 -20.51 3.79
N VAL A 311 43.27 -21.10 4.98
CA VAL A 311 44.26 -20.98 6.09
C VAL A 311 44.17 -22.23 6.96
#